data_AF-A0A6N8BJS7-F1
#
_entry.id   AF-A0A6N8BJS7-F1
#
_cell.length_a   1.000
_cell.length_b   1.000
_cell.length_c   1.000
_cell.angle_alpha   90.00
_cell.angle_beta   90.00
_cell.angle_gamma   90.00
#
_symmetry.space_group_name_H-M   'P 1'
#
loop_
_entity.id
_entity.type
_entity.pdbx_description
1 polymer ?
#
loop_
_entity_poly.entity_id
_entity_poly.type
_entity_poly.pdbx_seq_one_letter_code
_entity_poly.pdbx_strand_id
1 'polypeptide(L)'
;MSRQTLPFIHERKSRRTIDISSEVVDVLRHHNIKQKEKLLSKGITQTEDHYVFSQSNGEALHPDTVSSWFPRYLKDIKLPKLKFHCLRHTHASLLLGAGIDIKYISDRLGHSSIRITYDIYSHLIPEKEKEATEKVRRICFGYWH
;
A
#
# COMPACT_ATOMS: atom_id res chain seq x y z
N MET A 1 12.99 17.97 0.13
CA MET A 1 12.70 17.36 -1.18
C MET A 1 13.96 16.67 -1.69
N SER A 2 14.01 15.35 -1.67
CA SER A 2 15.02 14.59 -2.43
C SER A 2 14.40 13.22 -2.73
N ARG A 3 14.14 12.96 -4.01
CA ARG A 3 13.62 11.68 -4.51
C ARG A 3 14.78 11.00 -5.20
N GLN A 4 15.27 9.90 -4.63
CA GLN A 4 16.22 9.00 -5.28
C GLN A 4 15.52 7.66 -5.52
N THR A 5 15.48 7.23 -6.77
CA THR A 5 14.97 5.93 -7.18
C THR A 5 16.11 5.14 -7.81
N LEU A 6 16.55 4.05 -7.16
CA LEU A 6 17.54 3.10 -7.69
C LEU A 6 16.89 2.09 -8.67
N PRO A 7 17.59 1.67 -9.75
CA PRO A 7 17.03 0.79 -10.77
C PRO A 7 17.16 -0.68 -10.37
N PHE A 8 16.06 -1.42 -10.41
CA PHE A 8 16.04 -2.88 -10.39
C PHE A 8 15.23 -3.32 -11.61
N ILE A 9 15.81 -4.21 -12.42
CA ILE A 9 15.36 -4.62 -13.76
C ILE A 9 14.23 -5.63 -13.61
N HIS A 10 12.98 -5.17 -13.61
CA HIS A 10 11.78 -5.91 -14.04
C HIS A 10 10.86 -4.90 -14.75
N GLU A 11 10.18 -5.36 -15.80
CA GLU A 11 9.41 -4.61 -16.80
C GLU A 11 8.67 -3.35 -16.29
N ARG A 12 8.80 -2.24 -17.02
CA ARG A 12 8.43 -0.86 -16.61
C ARG A 12 6.99 -0.67 -16.10
N LYS A 13 6.06 -1.61 -16.35
CA LYS A 13 4.66 -1.55 -15.88
C LYS A 13 4.47 -1.82 -14.39
N SER A 14 5.40 -2.49 -13.71
CA SER A 14 5.21 -2.86 -12.29
C SER A 14 5.64 -1.75 -11.30
N ARG A 15 6.67 -0.97 -11.67
CA ARG A 15 7.28 0.05 -10.82
C ARG A 15 6.35 1.24 -10.66
N ARG A 16 6.17 1.69 -9.42
CA ARG A 16 5.36 2.86 -9.09
C ARG A 16 5.91 3.59 -7.89
N THR A 17 5.65 4.90 -7.84
CA THR A 17 5.93 5.71 -6.66
C THR A 17 4.64 5.85 -5.87
N ILE A 18 4.71 5.54 -4.57
CA ILE A 18 3.60 5.75 -3.65
C ILE A 18 3.99 6.83 -2.65
N ASP A 19 3.03 7.69 -2.32
CA ASP A 19 3.18 8.64 -1.25
C ASP A 19 2.94 7.95 0.09
N ILE A 20 3.87 8.09 1.02
CA ILE A 20 3.82 7.48 2.34
C ILE A 20 3.94 8.58 3.40
N SER A 21 3.19 8.43 4.48
CA SER A 21 3.19 9.41 5.56
C SER A 21 4.49 9.34 6.38
N SER A 22 4.78 10.40 7.13
CA SER A 22 5.93 10.47 8.04
C SER A 22 5.96 9.32 9.04
N GLU A 23 4.79 8.90 9.55
CA GLU A 23 4.67 7.81 10.52
C GLU A 23 5.13 6.48 9.91
N VAL A 24 4.79 6.22 8.65
CA VAL A 24 5.26 5.01 7.94
C VAL A 24 6.77 5.08 7.72
N VAL A 25 7.29 6.25 7.35
CA VAL A 25 8.75 6.46 7.21
C VAL A 25 9.46 6.17 8.53
N ASP A 26 8.92 6.64 9.65
CA ASP A 26 9.51 6.42 10.96
C ASP A 26 9.47 4.95 11.35
N VAL A 27 8.36 4.24 11.11
CA VAL A 27 8.29 2.78 11.32
C VAL A 27 9.35 2.05 10.50
N LEU A 28 9.56 2.43 9.23
CA LEU A 28 10.59 1.83 8.37
C LEU A 28 12.00 2.13 8.86
N ARG A 29 12.27 3.34 9.35
CA ARG A 29 13.57 3.71 9.94
C ARG A 29 13.88 2.88 11.18
N HIS A 30 12.93 2.78 12.11
CA HIS A 30 13.08 1.97 13.32
C HIS A 30 13.30 0.49 12.97
N HIS A 31 12.58 -0.02 11.97
CA HIS A 31 12.81 -1.37 11.47
C HIS A 31 14.22 -1.54 10.90
N ASN A 32 14.69 -0.59 10.09
CA ASN A 32 16.00 -0.66 9.46
C ASN A 32 17.14 -0.64 10.49
N ILE A 33 17.02 0.16 11.55
CA ILE A 33 17.98 0.15 12.68
C ILE A 33 18.05 -1.24 13.32
N LYS A 34 16.89 -1.83 13.65
CA LYS A 34 16.83 -3.19 14.23
C LYS A 34 17.38 -4.26 13.29
N GLN A 35 17.20 -4.11 11.98
CA GLN A 35 17.79 -5.02 11.00
C GLN A 35 19.31 -4.89 10.97
N LYS A 36 19.82 -3.66 10.96
CA LYS A 36 21.26 -3.39 11.02
C LYS A 36 21.91 -4.03 12.24
N GLU A 37 21.30 -3.88 13.41
CA GLU A 37 21.78 -4.50 14.66
C GLU A 37 21.84 -6.03 14.56
N LYS A 38 20.79 -6.67 14.01
CA LYS A 38 20.75 -8.12 13.81
C LYS A 38 21.81 -8.61 12.83
N LEU A 39 22.02 -7.89 11.73
CA LEU A 39 23.05 -8.23 10.75
C LEU A 39 24.45 -8.06 11.35
N LEU A 40 24.68 -6.96 12.07
CA LEU A 40 25.95 -6.70 12.73
C LEU A 40 26.30 -7.75 13.78
N SER A 41 25.31 -8.22 14.56
CA SER A 41 25.52 -9.32 15.51
C SER A 41 25.95 -10.64 14.85
N LYS A 42 25.80 -10.75 13.53
CA LYS A 42 26.22 -11.89 12.71
C LYS A 42 27.46 -11.58 11.87
N GLY A 43 28.11 -10.44 12.11
CA GLY A 43 29.31 -10.00 11.38
C GLY A 43 29.00 -9.41 9.99
N ILE A 44 27.73 -9.13 9.68
CA ILE A 44 27.32 -8.59 8.38
C ILE A 44 27.12 -7.07 8.51
N THR A 45 27.87 -6.29 7.73
CA THR A 45 27.69 -4.84 7.66
C THR A 45 26.68 -4.50 6.57
N GLN A 46 25.56 -3.89 6.97
CA GLN A 46 24.53 -3.46 6.04
C GLN A 46 25.04 -2.33 5.14
N THR A 47 24.84 -2.48 3.83
CA THR A 47 25.12 -1.50 2.77
C THR A 47 23.82 -0.96 2.18
N GLU A 48 23.90 0.00 1.26
CA GLU A 48 22.73 0.57 0.56
C GLU A 48 21.97 -0.47 -0.30
N ASP A 49 22.65 -1.54 -0.73
CA ASP A 49 22.06 -2.61 -1.54
C ASP A 49 21.26 -3.62 -0.72
N HIS A 50 21.28 -3.54 0.61
CA HIS A 50 20.53 -4.47 1.46
C HIS A 50 19.05 -4.15 1.48
N TYR A 51 18.24 -5.21 1.56
CA TYR A 51 16.79 -5.08 1.68
C TYR A 51 16.39 -4.47 3.03
N VAL A 52 15.39 -3.58 3.01
CA VAL A 52 14.76 -3.05 4.23
C VAL A 52 14.16 -4.17 5.06
N PHE A 53 13.60 -5.18 4.40
CA PHE A 53 13.13 -6.42 5.03
C PHE A 53 13.96 -7.58 4.48
N SER A 54 14.93 -8.03 5.27
CA SER A 54 15.81 -9.13 4.91
C SER A 54 15.64 -10.33 5.82
N GLN A 55 16.13 -11.47 5.37
CA GLN A 55 16.48 -12.59 6.22
C GLN A 55 17.64 -12.21 7.15
N SER A 56 17.88 -13.06 8.14
CA SER A 56 18.94 -12.83 9.13
C SER A 56 20.37 -12.90 8.57
N ASN A 57 20.55 -13.37 7.34
CA ASN A 57 21.81 -13.37 6.59
C ASN A 57 21.89 -12.23 5.57
N GLY A 58 20.95 -11.28 5.56
CA GLY A 58 20.93 -10.14 4.63
C GLY A 58 20.21 -10.41 3.30
N GLU A 59 19.92 -11.67 2.99
CA GLU A 59 19.25 -12.06 1.75
C GLU A 59 17.77 -11.64 1.70
N ALA A 60 17.21 -11.62 0.49
CA ALA A 60 15.79 -11.33 0.27
C ALA A 60 14.90 -12.33 1.04
N LEU A 61 13.81 -11.85 1.63
CA LEU A 61 12.78 -12.73 2.17
C LEU A 61 12.16 -13.56 1.04
N HIS A 62 11.92 -14.86 1.30
CA HIS A 62 11.11 -15.66 0.39
C HIS A 62 9.70 -15.04 0.27
N PRO A 63 9.08 -14.95 -0.92
CA PRO A 63 7.77 -14.32 -1.11
C PRO A 63 6.69 -14.86 -0.16
N ASP A 64 6.72 -16.16 0.10
CA ASP A 64 5.75 -16.81 0.99
C ASP A 64 6.05 -16.65 2.47
N THR A 65 7.22 -16.10 2.84
CA THR A 65 7.58 -15.90 4.25
C THR A 65 6.46 -15.17 4.95
N VAL A 66 6.02 -14.05 4.35
CA VAL A 66 5.00 -13.16 4.94
C VAL A 66 3.60 -13.79 4.94
N SER A 67 3.24 -14.45 3.85
CA SER A 67 1.94 -15.13 3.72
C SER A 67 1.81 -16.33 4.65
N SER A 68 2.91 -16.99 5.01
CA SER A 68 2.92 -18.21 5.82
C SER A 68 2.88 -17.92 7.32
N TRP A 69 3.61 -16.91 7.81
CA TRP A 69 3.60 -16.56 9.24
C TRP A 69 2.34 -15.80 9.66
N PHE A 70 1.76 -14.97 8.77
CA PHE A 70 0.67 -14.07 9.15
C PHE A 70 -0.58 -14.78 9.72
N PRO A 71 -1.08 -15.89 9.14
CA PRO A 71 -2.18 -16.65 9.74
C PRO A 71 -1.83 -17.25 11.11
N ARG A 72 -0.55 -17.58 11.35
CA ARG A 72 -0.08 -18.07 12.65
C ARG A 72 -0.09 -16.94 13.68
N TYR A 73 0.43 -15.78 13.29
CA TYR A 73 0.40 -14.58 14.12
C TYR A 73 -1.03 -14.20 14.53
N LEU A 74 -2.00 -14.22 13.60
CA LEU A 74 -3.40 -13.96 13.90
C LEU A 74 -3.98 -14.95 14.92
N LYS A 75 -3.61 -16.23 14.84
CA LYS A 75 -4.00 -17.25 15.81
C LYS A 75 -3.47 -16.92 17.21
N ASP A 76 -2.21 -16.48 17.30
CA ASP A 76 -1.56 -16.17 18.58
C ASP A 76 -2.23 -14.99 19.29
N ILE A 77 -2.70 -13.99 18.52
CA ILE A 77 -3.47 -12.85 19.05
C ILE A 77 -4.99 -13.07 19.06
N LYS A 78 -5.45 -14.31 18.86
CA LYS A 78 -6.87 -14.73 18.90
C LYS A 78 -7.78 -13.97 17.92
N LEU A 79 -7.27 -13.61 16.75
CA LEU A 79 -8.05 -13.02 15.66
C LEU A 79 -8.47 -14.07 14.62
N PRO A 80 -9.55 -13.80 13.85
CA PRO A 80 -9.97 -14.66 12.74
C PRO A 80 -8.84 -14.90 11.74
N LYS A 81 -8.83 -16.08 11.12
CA LYS A 81 -7.84 -16.42 10.10
C LYS A 81 -8.06 -15.57 8.85
N LEU A 82 -7.10 -14.71 8.54
CA LEU A 82 -7.09 -13.88 7.34
C LEU A 82 -5.81 -14.10 6.54
N LYS A 83 -5.89 -13.87 5.23
CA LYS A 83 -4.70 -13.85 4.35
C LYS A 83 -4.00 -12.50 4.49
N PHE A 84 -2.69 -12.46 4.28
CA PHE A 84 -1.92 -11.21 4.35
C PHE A 84 -2.43 -10.14 3.38
N HIS A 85 -2.87 -10.56 2.19
CA HIS A 85 -3.45 -9.66 1.19
C HIS A 85 -4.72 -8.93 1.67
N CYS A 86 -5.40 -9.40 2.73
CA CYS A 86 -6.53 -8.69 3.32
C CYS A 86 -6.14 -7.29 3.83
N LEU A 87 -4.89 -7.08 4.29
CA LEU A 87 -4.42 -5.76 4.71
C LEU A 87 -4.45 -4.75 3.55
N ARG A 88 -4.16 -5.21 2.33
CA ARG A 88 -4.23 -4.39 1.13
C ARG A 88 -5.67 -4.06 0.75
N HIS A 89 -6.60 -5.00 0.94
CA HIS A 89 -8.03 -4.72 0.81
C HIS A 89 -8.50 -3.67 1.82
N THR A 90 -8.12 -3.82 3.09
CA THR A 90 -8.43 -2.83 4.13
C THR A 90 -7.90 -1.46 3.77
N HIS A 91 -6.65 -1.35 3.30
CA HIS A 91 -6.08 -0.07 2.84
C HIS A 91 -6.90 0.58 1.73
N ALA A 92 -7.32 -0.19 0.73
CA ALA A 92 -8.16 0.30 -0.36
C ALA A 92 -9.54 0.76 0.12
N SER A 93 -10.18 -0.02 0.99
CA SER A 93 -11.47 0.32 1.59
C SER A 93 -11.41 1.60 2.43
N LEU A 94 -10.33 1.80 3.20
CA LEU A 94 -10.13 3.03 3.98
C LEU A 94 -9.98 4.26 3.07
N LEU A 95 -9.19 4.14 1.99
CA LEU A 95 -9.04 5.24 1.03
C LEU A 95 -10.36 5.59 0.34
N LEU A 96 -11.15 4.58 -0.07
CA LEU A 96 -12.47 4.80 -0.67
C LEU A 96 -13.46 5.41 0.33
N GLY A 97 -13.49 4.92 1.56
CA GLY A 97 -14.32 5.48 2.63
C GLY A 97 -13.97 6.92 2.96
N ALA A 98 -12.70 7.31 2.79
CA ALA A 98 -12.24 8.69 2.91
C ALA A 98 -12.54 9.55 1.65
N GLY A 99 -13.22 9.01 0.65
CA GLY A 99 -13.62 9.71 -0.56
C GLY A 99 -12.49 9.92 -1.58
N ILE A 100 -11.37 9.21 -1.45
CA ILE A 100 -10.25 9.29 -2.39
C ILE A 100 -10.66 8.68 -3.74
N ASP A 101 -10.22 9.34 -4.81
CA ASP A 101 -10.53 8.96 -6.18
C ASP A 101 -10.11 7.51 -6.51
N ILE A 102 -11.02 6.76 -7.12
CA ILE A 102 -10.81 5.33 -7.39
C ILE A 102 -9.69 5.06 -8.39
N LYS A 103 -9.45 5.97 -9.33
CA LYS A 103 -8.32 5.84 -10.27
C LYS A 103 -7.01 6.01 -9.52
N TYR A 104 -6.90 7.00 -8.63
CA TYR A 104 -5.72 7.13 -7.76
C TYR A 104 -5.48 5.88 -6.91
N ILE A 105 -6.53 5.31 -6.32
CA ILE A 105 -6.43 4.07 -5.53
C ILE A 105 -5.95 2.91 -6.40
N SER A 106 -6.51 2.77 -7.61
CA SER A 106 -6.09 1.75 -8.58
C SER A 106 -4.62 1.86 -8.94
N ASP A 107 -4.13 3.06 -9.20
CA ASP A 107 -2.73 3.34 -9.56
C ASP A 107 -1.79 3.06 -8.37
N ARG A 108 -2.19 3.46 -7.15
CA ARG A 108 -1.46 3.19 -5.91
C ARG A 108 -1.34 1.69 -5.64
N LEU A 109 -2.43 0.95 -5.85
CA LEU A 109 -2.45 -0.50 -5.76
C LEU A 109 -1.73 -1.15 -6.97
N GLY A 110 -1.58 -0.43 -8.08
CA GLY A 110 -1.04 -0.92 -9.35
C GLY A 110 -1.81 -2.10 -9.89
N HIS A 111 -3.14 -1.96 -9.92
CA HIS A 111 -3.97 -2.83 -10.73
C HIS A 111 -3.79 -2.46 -12.21
N SER A 112 -3.78 -3.46 -13.09
CA SER A 112 -3.60 -3.25 -14.54
C SER A 112 -4.75 -2.48 -15.20
N SER A 113 -5.89 -2.38 -14.51
CA SER A 113 -7.05 -1.60 -14.94
C SER A 113 -7.83 -1.10 -13.72
N ILE A 114 -8.40 0.11 -13.86
CA ILE A 114 -9.33 0.69 -12.88
C ILE A 114 -10.54 -0.22 -12.65
N ARG A 115 -10.95 -0.97 -13.69
CA ARG A 115 -12.07 -1.91 -13.61
C ARG A 115 -11.87 -2.96 -12.51
N ILE A 116 -10.65 -3.45 -12.30
CA ILE A 116 -10.35 -4.40 -11.22
C ILE A 116 -10.67 -3.78 -9.86
N THR A 117 -10.23 -2.53 -9.64
CA THR A 117 -10.51 -1.79 -8.40
C THR A 117 -12.01 -1.53 -8.25
N TYR A 118 -12.68 -1.11 -9.32
CA TYR A 118 -14.12 -0.87 -9.31
C TYR A 118 -14.91 -2.14 -9.00
N ASP A 119 -14.64 -3.24 -9.68
CA ASP A 119 -15.34 -4.52 -9.49
C ASP A 119 -15.19 -5.04 -8.05
N ILE A 120 -14.02 -4.83 -7.42
CA ILE A 120 -13.76 -5.28 -6.04
C ILE A 120 -14.46 -4.37 -5.01
N TYR A 121 -14.52 -3.05 -5.24
CA TYR A 121 -14.91 -2.10 -4.19
C TYR A 121 -16.14 -1.24 -4.53
N SER A 122 -16.85 -1.50 -5.63
CA SER A 122 -18.04 -0.75 -6.06
C SER A 122 -19.08 -0.58 -4.96
N HIS A 123 -19.27 -1.61 -4.13
CA HIS A 123 -20.19 -1.58 -2.98
C HIS A 123 -19.84 -0.56 -1.90
N LEU A 124 -18.61 -0.02 -1.88
CA LEU A 124 -18.17 1.03 -0.96
C LEU A 124 -18.25 2.42 -1.58
N ILE A 125 -18.54 2.51 -2.89
CA ILE A 125 -18.65 3.79 -3.59
C ILE A 125 -20.06 4.32 -3.29
N PRO A 126 -20.19 5.48 -2.62
CA PRO A 126 -21.50 6.07 -2.39
C PRO A 126 -22.19 6.33 -3.73
N GLU A 127 -23.51 6.10 -3.81
CA GLU A 127 -24.32 6.54 -4.94
C GLU A 127 -24.32 8.08 -4.98
N LYS A 128 -23.41 8.66 -5.75
CA LYS A 128 -23.25 10.11 -5.90
C LYS A 128 -24.22 10.73 -6.91
N GLU A 129 -25.20 9.98 -7.42
CA GLU A 129 -26.06 10.42 -8.52
C GLU A 129 -26.81 11.72 -8.18
N LYS A 130 -27.46 11.79 -7.02
CA LYS A 130 -28.20 13.00 -6.61
C LYS A 130 -27.31 14.21 -6.36
N GLU A 131 -26.13 14.01 -5.77
CA GLU A 131 -25.16 15.08 -5.54
C GLU A 131 -24.56 15.58 -6.85
N ALA A 132 -24.32 14.68 -7.82
CA ALA A 132 -23.84 15.03 -9.14
C ALA A 132 -24.88 15.85 -9.92
N THR A 133 -26.14 15.42 -9.94
CA THR A 133 -27.22 16.18 -10.58
C THR A 133 -27.36 17.57 -9.98
N GLU A 134 -27.33 17.72 -8.65
CA GLU A 134 -27.45 19.04 -8.01
C GLU A 134 -26.20 19.92 -8.25
N LYS A 135 -24.99 19.35 -8.27
CA LYS A 135 -23.78 20.09 -8.65
C LYS A 135 -23.85 20.59 -10.09
N VAL A 136 -24.26 19.74 -11.03
CA VAL A 136 -24.44 20.12 -12.44
C VAL A 136 -25.52 21.19 -12.56
N ARG A 137 -26.65 21.04 -11.85
CA ARG A 137 -27.72 22.04 -11.83
C ARG A 137 -27.19 23.40 -11.38
N ARG A 138 -26.41 23.44 -10.30
CA ARG A 138 -25.80 24.69 -9.80
C ARG A 138 -24.80 25.31 -10.79
N ILE A 139 -24.00 24.50 -11.48
CA ILE A 139 -23.04 25.00 -12.48
C ILE A 139 -23.78 25.58 -13.69
N CYS A 140 -24.75 24.85 -14.24
CA CYS A 140 -25.44 25.22 -15.47
C CYS A 140 -26.53 26.27 -15.25
N PHE A 141 -27.23 26.22 -14.11
CA PHE A 141 -28.44 27.01 -13.84
C PHE A 141 -28.35 27.89 -12.59
N GLY A 142 -27.27 27.83 -11.80
CA GLY A 142 -27.14 28.60 -10.55
C GLY A 142 -26.73 30.06 -10.70
N TYR A 143 -26.33 30.48 -11.91
CA TYR A 143 -25.97 31.88 -12.24
C TYR A 143 -27.06 32.61 -13.04
N TRP A 144 -28.24 31.99 -13.22
CA TRP A 144 -29.37 32.58 -13.94
C TRP A 144 -30.36 33.25 -12.98
N HIS A 145 -29.89 34.19 -12.17
CA HIS A 145 -30.68 35.17 -11.43
C HIS A 145 -29.80 36.38 -11.12
#